data_AF-A0A1I8NMU2-F1
#
_entry.id   AF-A0A1I8NMU2-F1
#
_cell.length_a   1.000
_cell.length_b   1.000
_cell.length_c   1.000
_cell.angle_alpha   90.00
_cell.angle_beta   90.00
_cell.angle_gamma   90.00
#
_symmetry.space_group_name_H-M   'P 1'
#
loop_
_entity.id
_entity.type
_entity.pdbx_description
1 polymer ?
#
loop_
_entity_poly.entity_id
_entity_poly.type
_entity_poly.pdbx_seq_one_letter_code
_entity_poly.pdbx_strand_id
1 'polypeptide(L)'
;MANKFFGATVSLWLLVTLVHVSHGELVEKSLLQAVATNNQRLGRAAQCVADLFEDAEVQTKCNTVVEGGIGFLRGYKGKTLTDEGYINLANLVIMTAVTNMQGVHPKCASAGDSYTVSNTPSSGANLSKTGGVFVRIGDVCDCLIKKGDNDLLAKVPAFYAKIIEGLASDTGADLVDVLYKHESTLANDLASLSGDCK
;
A
#
# COMPACT_ATOMS: atom_id res chain seq x y z
N MET A 1 14.41 -29.92 11.52
CA MET A 1 13.50 -29.63 10.39
C MET A 1 12.09 -29.94 10.82
N ALA A 2 11.32 -28.92 11.19
CA ALA A 2 9.86 -28.84 11.19
C ALA A 2 9.46 -27.53 11.87
N ASN A 3 8.38 -26.92 11.36
CA ASN A 3 7.62 -25.79 11.89
C ASN A 3 8.17 -24.37 11.67
N LYS A 4 7.55 -23.67 10.69
CA LYS A 4 6.82 -22.39 10.89
C LYS A 4 6.36 -21.67 9.60
N PHE A 5 6.20 -22.36 8.46
CA PHE A 5 5.70 -21.73 7.22
C PHE A 5 4.18 -21.84 6.95
N PHE A 6 3.39 -22.36 7.89
CA PHE A 6 1.94 -22.57 7.70
C PHE A 6 1.07 -21.66 8.59
N GLY A 7 1.41 -20.38 8.69
CA GLY A 7 0.68 -19.42 9.54
C GLY A 7 -0.15 -18.36 8.81
N ALA A 8 0.13 -18.07 7.54
CA ALA A 8 -0.41 -16.88 6.88
C ALA A 8 -1.59 -17.15 5.92
N THR A 9 -1.93 -18.41 5.65
CA THR A 9 -2.88 -18.75 4.57
C THR A 9 -4.35 -18.84 5.00
N VAL A 10 -4.67 -18.88 6.29
CA VAL A 10 -6.05 -19.16 6.76
C VAL A 10 -6.86 -17.89 7.10
N SER A 11 -6.21 -16.75 7.36
CA SER A 11 -6.91 -15.51 7.74
C SER A 11 -7.47 -14.71 6.55
N LEU A 12 -7.06 -15.04 5.32
CA LEU A 12 -7.39 -14.27 4.11
C LEU A 12 -8.79 -14.60 3.55
N TRP A 13 -9.30 -15.80 3.84
CA TRP A 13 -10.58 -16.29 3.29
C TRP A 13 -11.82 -15.65 3.91
N LEU A 14 -11.72 -15.14 5.14
CA LEU A 14 -12.87 -14.55 5.86
C LEU A 14 -13.24 -13.13 5.40
N LEU A 15 -12.36 -12.43 4.66
CA LEU A 15 -12.66 -11.10 4.11
C LEU A 15 -13.28 -11.15 2.70
N VAL A 16 -13.15 -12.28 1.99
CA VAL A 16 -13.67 -12.42 0.61
C VAL A 16 -15.21 -12.52 0.60
N THR A 17 -15.84 -12.93 1.70
CA THR A 17 -17.31 -13.09 1.76
C THR A 17 -18.09 -11.79 1.92
N LEU A 18 -17.42 -10.63 2.06
CA LEU A 18 -18.07 -9.33 2.20
C LEU A 18 -18.09 -8.49 0.93
N VAL A 19 -17.56 -9.00 -0.20
CA VAL A 19 -17.73 -8.35 -1.51
C VAL A 19 -19.15 -8.62 -2.04
N HIS A 20 -20.16 -8.08 -1.35
CA HIS A 20 -21.50 -7.98 -1.90
C HIS A 20 -21.50 -6.86 -2.94
N VAL A 21 -22.08 -7.15 -4.09
CA VAL A 21 -22.21 -6.23 -5.23
C VAL A 21 -23.29 -5.20 -4.88
N SER A 22 -22.93 -4.13 -4.18
CA SER A 22 -23.69 -2.88 -4.12
C SER A 22 -22.97 -1.83 -4.98
N HIS A 23 -23.64 -1.37 -6.04
CA HIS A 23 -23.21 -0.17 -6.76
C HIS A 23 -23.80 1.05 -6.03
N GLY A 24 -22.96 2.01 -5.64
CA GLY A 24 -23.40 3.32 -5.16
C GLY A 24 -23.39 3.57 -3.65
N GLU A 25 -22.72 2.74 -2.85
CA GLU A 25 -22.48 3.06 -1.44
C GLU A 25 -21.32 4.05 -1.31
N LEU A 26 -21.57 5.16 -0.61
CA LEU A 26 -20.51 6.06 -0.17
C LEU A 26 -19.56 5.26 0.71
N VAL A 27 -18.31 5.13 0.29
CA VAL A 27 -17.28 4.49 1.12
C VAL A 27 -17.18 5.24 2.43
N GLU A 28 -17.26 4.50 3.54
CA GLU A 28 -17.18 5.11 4.86
C GLU A 28 -15.87 5.89 5.04
N LYS A 29 -15.98 7.12 5.57
CA LYS A 29 -14.81 7.96 5.87
C LYS A 29 -13.82 7.26 6.81
N SER A 30 -14.31 6.42 7.71
CA SER A 30 -13.52 5.54 8.60
C SER A 30 -12.60 4.61 7.82
N LEU A 31 -13.09 4.01 6.74
CA LEU A 31 -12.33 3.09 5.90
C LEU A 31 -11.28 3.85 5.08
N LEU A 32 -11.63 5.01 4.52
CA LEU A 32 -10.66 5.89 3.84
C LEU A 32 -9.57 6.38 4.81
N GLN A 33 -9.92 6.67 6.07
CA GLN A 33 -8.97 7.05 7.11
C GLN A 33 -8.02 5.90 7.46
N ALA A 34 -8.52 4.65 7.49
CA ALA A 34 -7.69 3.48 7.69
C ALA A 34 -6.68 3.30 6.56
N VAL A 35 -7.11 3.46 5.31
CA VAL A 35 -6.22 3.42 4.13
C VAL A 35 -5.17 4.53 4.18
N ALA A 36 -5.56 5.76 4.54
CA ALA A 36 -4.64 6.88 4.68
C ALA A 36 -3.56 6.59 5.73
N THR A 37 -3.98 6.13 6.90
CA THR A 37 -3.09 5.79 8.02
C THR A 37 -2.15 4.64 7.66
N ASN A 38 -2.68 3.59 7.04
CA ASN A 38 -1.88 2.42 6.67
C ASN A 38 -0.86 2.75 5.57
N ASN A 39 -1.17 3.65 4.64
CA ASN A 39 -0.20 4.15 3.65
C ASN A 39 0.96 4.90 4.32
N GLN A 40 0.68 5.81 5.26
CA GLN A 40 1.74 6.48 6.04
C GLN A 40 2.63 5.48 6.77
N ARG A 41 2.00 4.50 7.44
CA ARG A 41 2.74 3.45 8.17
C ARG A 41 3.58 2.59 7.24
N LEU A 42 3.07 2.25 6.05
CA LEU A 42 3.80 1.46 5.05
C LEU A 42 4.99 2.25 4.53
N GLY A 43 4.79 3.52 4.22
CA GLY A 43 5.85 4.39 3.72
C GLY A 43 7.00 4.53 4.69
N ARG A 44 6.69 4.75 5.97
CA ARG A 44 7.68 4.83 7.06
C ARG A 44 8.39 3.49 7.31
N ALA A 45 7.66 2.37 7.25
CA ALA A 45 8.28 1.05 7.35
C ALA A 45 9.24 0.77 6.16
N ALA A 46 8.84 1.11 4.93
CA ALA A 46 9.66 0.97 3.74
C ALA A 46 10.92 1.84 3.80
N GLN A 47 10.80 3.07 4.30
CA GLN A 47 11.95 3.96 4.53
C GLN A 47 12.92 3.39 5.58
N CYS A 48 12.42 2.75 6.64
CA CYS A 48 13.28 2.07 7.61
C CYS A 48 14.04 0.89 6.99
N VAL A 49 13.33 0.07 6.22
CA VAL A 49 13.96 -1.06 5.50
C VAL A 49 15.01 -0.53 4.51
N ALA A 50 14.72 0.58 3.82
CA ALA A 50 15.65 1.20 2.89
C ALA A 50 16.95 1.69 3.55
N ASP A 51 16.92 2.17 4.79
CA ASP A 51 18.14 2.56 5.52
C ASP A 51 19.02 1.35 5.90
N LEU A 52 18.51 0.13 5.75
CA LEU A 52 19.21 -1.13 6.05
C LEU A 52 19.57 -1.91 4.78
N PHE A 53 19.39 -1.32 3.60
CA PHE A 53 19.46 -2.02 2.31
C PHE A 53 20.89 -2.34 1.81
N GLU A 54 21.92 -2.16 2.62
CA GLU A 54 23.26 -2.73 2.37
C GLU A 54 23.34 -4.21 2.76
N ASP A 55 22.41 -4.69 3.59
CA ASP A 55 22.30 -6.08 4.01
C ASP A 55 21.52 -6.92 2.98
N ALA A 56 22.17 -7.95 2.41
CA ALA A 56 21.56 -8.83 1.42
C ALA A 56 20.37 -9.64 1.94
N GLU A 57 20.34 -9.98 3.24
CA GLU A 57 19.19 -10.65 3.86
C GLU A 57 18.00 -9.71 3.93
N VAL A 58 18.23 -8.44 4.27
CA VAL A 58 17.21 -7.38 4.26
C VAL A 58 16.65 -7.19 2.85
N GLN A 59 17.51 -7.10 1.84
CA GLN A 59 17.09 -7.01 0.43
C GLN A 59 16.23 -8.21 0.01
N THR A 60 16.66 -9.43 0.35
CA THR A 60 15.94 -10.66 -0.01
C THR A 60 14.55 -10.69 0.61
N LYS A 61 14.44 -10.42 1.92
CA LYS A 61 13.15 -10.38 2.62
C LYS A 61 12.25 -9.29 2.07
N CYS A 62 12.77 -8.08 1.85
CA CYS A 62 12.01 -6.99 1.26
C CYS A 62 11.45 -7.38 -0.11
N ASN A 63 12.27 -7.96 -0.98
CA ASN A 63 11.84 -8.42 -2.30
C ASN A 63 10.73 -9.46 -2.21
N THR A 64 10.80 -10.41 -1.25
CA THR A 64 9.72 -11.36 -1.00
C THR A 64 8.42 -10.68 -0.57
N VAL A 65 8.48 -9.63 0.25
CA VAL A 65 7.29 -8.86 0.66
C VAL A 65 6.65 -8.18 -0.54
N VAL A 66 7.46 -7.51 -1.37
CA VAL A 66 7.00 -6.80 -2.57
C VAL A 66 6.41 -7.78 -3.60
N GLU A 67 7.10 -8.89 -3.85
CA GLU A 67 6.64 -9.95 -4.75
C GLU A 67 5.32 -10.58 -4.27
N GLY A 68 5.20 -10.86 -2.97
CA GLY A 68 3.98 -11.40 -2.39
C GLY A 68 2.79 -10.43 -2.53
N GLY A 69 3.01 -9.13 -2.30
CA GLY A 69 1.98 -8.10 -2.46
C GLY A 69 1.48 -7.97 -3.91
N ILE A 70 2.39 -7.80 -4.87
CA ILE A 70 2.03 -7.73 -6.29
C ILE A 70 1.45 -9.07 -6.77
N GLY A 71 2.02 -10.20 -6.35
CA GLY A 71 1.52 -11.54 -6.66
C GLY A 71 0.09 -11.76 -6.21
N PHE A 72 -0.27 -11.25 -5.03
CA PHE A 72 -1.64 -11.25 -4.55
C PHE A 72 -2.56 -10.38 -5.42
N LEU A 73 -2.15 -9.16 -5.77
CA LEU A 73 -2.92 -8.26 -6.64
C LEU A 73 -3.13 -8.83 -8.05
N ARG A 74 -2.16 -9.57 -8.59
CA ARG A 74 -2.31 -10.29 -9.88
C ARG A 74 -3.49 -11.27 -9.89
N GLY A 75 -3.85 -11.83 -8.73
CA GLY A 75 -5.05 -12.67 -8.58
C GLY A 75 -6.37 -11.92 -8.78
N TYR A 76 -6.34 -10.59 -8.86
CA TYR A 76 -7.48 -9.71 -9.11
C TYR A 76 -7.49 -9.10 -10.51
N LYS A 77 -6.53 -9.45 -11.38
CA LYS A 77 -6.50 -8.97 -12.77
C LYS A 77 -7.82 -9.23 -13.49
N GLY A 78 -8.41 -8.18 -14.05
CA GLY A 78 -9.68 -8.25 -14.78
C GLY A 78 -10.91 -8.55 -13.91
N LYS A 79 -10.79 -8.52 -12.59
CA LYS A 79 -11.94 -8.64 -11.68
C LYS A 79 -12.48 -7.25 -11.36
N THR A 80 -13.79 -7.09 -11.51
CA THR A 80 -14.48 -5.88 -11.07
C THR A 80 -14.97 -6.05 -9.64
N LEU A 81 -14.58 -5.12 -8.77
CA LEU A 81 -15.08 -5.01 -7.39
C LEU A 81 -16.02 -3.80 -7.27
N THR A 82 -16.75 -3.73 -6.15
CA THR A 82 -17.44 -2.51 -5.75
C THR A 82 -16.44 -1.45 -5.28
N ASP A 83 -16.87 -0.20 -5.18
CA ASP A 83 -16.05 0.89 -4.65
C ASP A 83 -15.51 0.56 -3.25
N GLU A 84 -16.37 0.10 -2.35
CA GLU A 84 -15.95 -0.37 -1.02
C GLU A 84 -15.02 -1.59 -1.13
N GLY A 85 -15.28 -2.49 -2.07
CA GLY A 85 -14.44 -3.66 -2.34
C GLY A 85 -13.00 -3.30 -2.73
N TYR A 86 -12.81 -2.27 -3.56
CA TYR A 86 -11.48 -1.77 -3.90
C TYR A 86 -10.76 -1.16 -2.71
N ILE A 87 -11.46 -0.35 -1.91
CA ILE A 87 -10.87 0.27 -0.72
C ILE A 87 -10.54 -0.79 0.35
N ASN A 88 -11.41 -1.77 0.56
CA ASN A 88 -11.16 -2.91 1.46
C ASN A 88 -9.95 -3.74 1.01
N LEU A 89 -9.86 -4.05 -0.30
CA LEU A 89 -8.73 -4.76 -0.87
C LEU A 89 -7.42 -3.98 -0.69
N ALA A 90 -7.43 -2.69 -1.01
CA ALA A 90 -6.27 -1.82 -0.82
C ALA A 90 -5.85 -1.81 0.66
N ASN A 91 -6.80 -1.58 1.57
CA ASN A 91 -6.54 -1.54 3.00
C ASN A 91 -5.90 -2.85 3.51
N LEU A 92 -6.44 -4.00 3.08
CA LEU A 92 -5.92 -5.32 3.44
C LEU A 92 -4.47 -5.51 2.96
N VAL A 93 -4.20 -5.18 1.70
CA VAL A 93 -2.86 -5.34 1.11
C VAL A 93 -1.86 -4.41 1.79
N ILE A 94 -2.21 -3.15 2.00
CA ILE A 94 -1.35 -2.17 2.65
C ILE A 94 -1.08 -2.57 4.11
N MET A 95 -2.10 -2.92 4.89
CA MET A 95 -1.94 -3.36 6.28
C MET A 95 -1.04 -4.60 6.40
N THR A 96 -1.21 -5.56 5.48
CA THR A 96 -0.38 -6.76 5.42
C THR A 96 1.07 -6.39 5.07
N ALA A 97 1.26 -5.49 4.10
CA ALA A 97 2.58 -4.99 3.71
C ALA A 97 3.27 -4.23 4.85
N VAL A 98 2.54 -3.43 5.65
CA VAL A 98 3.09 -2.77 6.85
C VAL A 98 3.69 -3.81 7.79
N THR A 99 2.89 -4.82 8.16
CA THR A 99 3.31 -5.86 9.11
C THR A 99 4.53 -6.62 8.59
N ASN A 100 4.52 -6.97 7.30
CA ASN A 100 5.61 -7.70 6.67
C ASN A 100 6.88 -6.87 6.56
N MET A 101 6.79 -5.59 6.17
CA MET A 101 7.93 -4.68 6.12
C MET A 101 8.53 -4.42 7.50
N GLN A 102 7.71 -4.24 8.54
CA GLN A 102 8.17 -4.14 9.92
C GLN A 102 8.87 -5.42 10.40
N GLY A 103 8.50 -6.59 9.84
CA GLY A 103 9.10 -7.88 10.10
C GLY A 103 10.39 -8.17 9.31
N VAL A 104 10.78 -7.34 8.34
CA VAL A 104 12.01 -7.55 7.55
C VAL A 104 13.26 -7.51 8.43
N HIS A 105 13.31 -6.56 9.38
CA HIS A 105 14.43 -6.40 10.29
C HIS A 105 13.98 -5.88 11.66
N PRO A 106 14.54 -6.37 12.79
CA PRO A 106 14.11 -5.97 14.15
C PRO A 106 14.10 -4.46 14.41
N LYS A 107 15.03 -3.70 13.82
CA LYS A 107 15.07 -2.23 13.92
C LYS A 107 13.82 -1.54 13.34
N CYS A 108 13.08 -2.20 12.45
CA CYS A 108 11.90 -1.63 11.80
C CYS A 108 10.58 -2.05 12.43
N ALA A 109 10.59 -2.84 13.51
CA ALA A 109 9.38 -3.35 14.15
C ALA A 109 8.37 -2.26 14.56
N SER A 110 8.84 -1.05 14.89
CA SER A 110 8.01 0.11 15.27
C SER A 110 8.03 1.25 14.24
N ALA A 111 8.65 1.07 13.08
CA ALA A 111 8.88 2.15 12.12
C ALA A 111 7.58 2.77 11.55
N GLY A 112 6.43 2.08 11.66
CA GLY A 112 5.17 2.60 11.13
C GLY A 112 4.69 3.91 11.78
N ASP A 113 5.05 4.15 13.04
CA ASP A 113 4.36 5.18 13.83
C ASP A 113 5.12 6.52 13.88
N SER A 114 6.45 6.52 13.73
CA SER A 114 7.26 7.75 13.82
C SER A 114 8.63 7.69 13.14
N TYR A 115 8.85 6.83 12.14
CA TYR A 115 10.14 6.76 11.46
C TYR A 115 10.47 8.02 10.67
N THR A 116 11.72 8.46 10.76
CA THR A 116 12.30 9.51 9.92
C THR A 116 13.55 8.95 9.27
N VAL A 117 13.71 9.16 7.96
CA VAL A 117 14.89 8.74 7.20
C VAL A 117 16.16 9.30 7.84
N SER A 118 17.16 8.44 8.00
CA SER A 118 18.40 8.79 8.70
C SER A 118 19.59 8.83 7.75
N ASN A 119 19.86 7.76 7.01
CA ASN A 119 20.98 7.62 6.08
C ASN A 119 20.70 6.48 5.08
N THR A 120 19.87 6.75 4.06
CA THR A 120 19.57 5.72 3.06
C THR A 120 20.78 5.46 2.15
N PRO A 121 21.32 4.21 2.09
CA PRO A 121 22.35 3.84 1.13
C PRO A 121 21.82 3.89 -0.31
N SER A 122 22.72 3.96 -1.30
CA SER A 122 22.33 4.03 -2.72
C SER A 122 21.51 2.81 -3.17
N SER A 123 21.79 1.63 -2.63
CA SER A 123 21.03 0.40 -2.89
C SER A 123 19.58 0.49 -2.40
N GLY A 124 19.31 1.27 -1.35
CA GLY A 124 17.96 1.48 -0.80
C GLY A 124 17.20 2.67 -1.39
N ALA A 125 17.82 3.44 -2.29
CA ALA A 125 17.28 4.71 -2.75
C ALA A 125 15.89 4.60 -3.40
N ASN A 126 15.66 3.57 -4.23
CA ASN A 126 14.36 3.38 -4.87
C ASN A 126 13.29 3.00 -3.84
N LEU A 127 13.60 2.11 -2.89
CA LEU A 127 12.67 1.74 -1.83
C LEU A 127 12.32 2.92 -0.92
N SER A 128 13.30 3.76 -0.58
CA SER A 128 13.07 4.98 0.23
C SER A 128 12.17 5.97 -0.50
N LYS A 129 12.36 6.15 -1.82
CA LYS A 129 11.47 6.97 -2.67
C LYS A 129 10.05 6.41 -2.71
N THR A 130 9.90 5.10 -2.93
CA THR A 130 8.59 4.43 -2.89
C THR A 130 7.93 4.60 -1.53
N GLY A 131 8.71 4.50 -0.44
CA GLY A 131 8.23 4.79 0.91
C GLY A 131 7.70 6.22 1.06
N GLY A 132 8.41 7.21 0.51
CA GLY A 132 7.95 8.60 0.48
C GLY A 132 6.64 8.79 -0.29
N VAL A 133 6.45 8.04 -1.39
CA VAL A 133 5.19 8.05 -2.15
C VAL A 133 4.01 7.53 -1.31
N PHE A 134 4.19 6.43 -0.58
CA PHE A 134 3.14 5.93 0.33
C PHE A 134 2.78 6.93 1.43
N VAL A 135 3.78 7.58 2.04
CA VAL A 135 3.51 8.66 3.01
C VAL A 135 2.66 9.75 2.37
N ARG A 136 3.04 10.20 1.17
CA ARG A 136 2.29 11.23 0.42
C ARG A 136 0.86 10.81 0.09
N ILE A 137 0.63 9.55 -0.33
CA ILE A 137 -0.73 9.03 -0.56
C ILE A 137 -1.57 9.19 0.71
N GLY A 138 -1.03 8.79 1.86
CA GLY A 138 -1.74 8.90 3.12
C GLY A 138 -2.01 10.35 3.54
N ASP A 139 -1.05 11.25 3.37
CA ASP A 139 -1.20 12.68 3.66
C ASP A 139 -2.29 13.34 2.78
N VAL A 140 -2.29 13.01 1.47
CA VAL A 140 -3.29 13.51 0.53
C VAL A 140 -4.68 12.95 0.86
N CYS A 141 -4.80 11.67 1.16
CA CYS A 141 -6.07 11.07 1.59
C CYS A 141 -6.60 11.71 2.88
N ASP A 142 -5.75 11.91 3.89
CA ASP A 142 -6.14 12.57 5.15
C ASP A 142 -6.62 14.01 4.91
N CYS A 143 -5.94 14.74 4.01
CA CYS A 143 -6.37 16.07 3.58
C CYS A 143 -7.75 16.06 2.89
N LEU A 144 -7.99 15.13 1.96
CA LEU A 144 -9.28 14.96 1.29
C LEU A 144 -10.40 14.65 2.27
N ILE A 145 -10.15 13.75 3.24
CA ILE A 145 -11.12 13.37 4.27
C ILE A 145 -11.47 14.59 5.15
N LYS A 146 -10.46 15.37 5.56
CA LYS A 146 -10.65 16.58 6.37
C LYS A 146 -11.42 17.68 5.64
N LYS A 147 -11.23 17.83 4.31
CA LYS A 147 -12.06 18.73 3.49
C LYS A 147 -13.54 18.33 3.51
N GLY A 148 -13.82 17.03 3.61
CA GLY A 148 -15.16 16.51 3.86
C GLY A 148 -16.14 16.59 2.68
N ASP A 149 -15.65 16.94 1.49
CA ASP A 149 -16.43 16.97 0.24
C ASP A 149 -16.74 15.54 -0.24
N ASN A 150 -18.01 15.15 -0.13
CA ASN A 150 -18.45 13.80 -0.47
C ASN A 150 -18.33 13.50 -1.97
N ASP A 151 -18.43 14.51 -2.85
CA ASP A 151 -18.31 14.32 -4.30
C ASP A 151 -16.86 14.07 -4.72
N LEU A 152 -15.90 14.65 -3.99
CA LEU A 152 -14.49 14.32 -4.15
C LEU A 152 -14.15 12.94 -3.58
N LEU A 153 -14.66 12.62 -2.38
CA LEU A 153 -14.40 11.33 -1.75
C LEU A 153 -14.98 10.15 -2.54
N ALA A 154 -16.13 10.34 -3.21
CA ALA A 154 -16.72 9.33 -4.09
C ALA A 154 -15.84 8.96 -5.30
N LYS A 155 -14.84 9.79 -5.66
CA LYS A 155 -13.91 9.50 -6.77
C LYS A 155 -12.69 8.69 -6.35
N VAL A 156 -12.38 8.63 -5.05
CA VAL A 156 -11.19 7.94 -4.51
C VAL A 156 -11.15 6.45 -4.89
N PRO A 157 -12.25 5.68 -4.79
CA PRO A 157 -12.25 4.26 -5.15
C PRO A 157 -11.83 3.98 -6.59
N ALA A 158 -12.23 4.83 -7.53
CA ALA A 158 -11.88 4.68 -8.94
C ALA A 158 -10.36 4.76 -9.18
N PHE A 159 -9.65 5.59 -8.40
CA PHE A 159 -8.18 5.65 -8.49
C PHE A 159 -7.52 4.41 -7.90
N TYR A 160 -8.00 3.90 -6.76
CA TYR A 160 -7.51 2.63 -6.23
C TYR A 160 -7.78 1.46 -7.20
N ALA A 161 -8.94 1.43 -7.84
CA ALA A 161 -9.25 0.43 -8.86
C ALA A 161 -8.26 0.46 -10.03
N LYS A 162 -7.99 1.66 -10.57
CA LYS A 162 -7.01 1.88 -11.65
C LYS A 162 -5.62 1.37 -11.27
N ILE A 163 -5.19 1.62 -10.03
CA ILE A 163 -3.84 1.27 -9.55
C ILE A 163 -3.73 -0.22 -9.25
N ILE A 164 -4.76 -0.83 -8.66
CA ILE A 164 -4.83 -2.28 -8.46
C ILE A 164 -4.74 -3.01 -9.80
N GLU A 165 -5.52 -2.60 -10.80
CA GLU A 165 -5.47 -3.19 -12.14
C GLU A 165 -4.11 -2.94 -12.81
N GLY A 166 -3.56 -1.72 -12.66
CA GLY A 166 -2.22 -1.37 -13.15
C GLY A 166 -1.14 -2.30 -12.60
N LEU A 167 -1.10 -2.48 -11.28
CA LEU A 167 -0.16 -3.38 -10.59
C LEU A 167 -0.39 -4.85 -10.95
N ALA A 168 -1.66 -5.28 -11.05
CA ALA A 168 -2.02 -6.65 -11.42
C ALA A 168 -1.63 -7.00 -12.86
N SER A 169 -1.58 -6.00 -13.74
CA SER A 169 -1.24 -6.18 -15.15
C SER A 169 0.23 -5.91 -15.49
N ASP A 170 1.01 -5.28 -14.60
CA ASP A 170 2.40 -4.94 -14.85
C ASP A 170 3.34 -6.17 -14.71
N THR A 171 4.12 -6.41 -15.76
CA THR A 171 5.08 -7.52 -15.88
C THR A 171 6.53 -7.04 -15.78
N GLY A 172 6.77 -5.82 -15.27
CA GLY A 172 8.11 -5.30 -15.02
C GLY A 172 8.94 -6.24 -14.13
N ALA A 173 10.24 -6.33 -14.42
CA ALA A 173 11.16 -7.21 -13.70
C ALA A 173 11.56 -6.64 -12.33
N ASP A 174 11.69 -5.32 -12.20
CA ASP A 174 11.94 -4.65 -10.92
C ASP A 174 10.61 -4.25 -10.29
N LEU A 175 10.19 -5.02 -9.30
CA LEU A 175 8.90 -4.83 -8.65
C LEU A 175 8.84 -3.59 -7.75
N VAL A 176 9.98 -3.08 -7.26
CA VAL A 176 10.02 -1.82 -6.50
C VAL A 176 9.78 -0.64 -7.44
N ASP A 177 10.34 -0.69 -8.64
CA ASP A 177 10.08 0.31 -9.69
C ASP A 177 8.63 0.24 -10.19
N VAL A 178 8.06 -0.97 -10.32
CA VAL A 178 6.63 -1.16 -10.63
C VAL A 178 5.77 -0.49 -9.55
N LEU A 179 6.03 -0.75 -8.26
CA LEU A 179 5.32 -0.07 -7.16
C LEU A 179 5.46 1.44 -7.26
N TYR A 180 6.69 1.94 -7.39
CA TYR A 180 6.96 3.37 -7.47
C TYR A 180 6.14 4.06 -8.57
N LYS A 181 6.13 3.48 -9.78
CA LYS A 181 5.40 4.02 -10.94
C LYS A 181 3.90 4.14 -10.68
N HIS A 182 3.27 3.06 -10.23
CA HIS A 182 1.82 3.02 -10.04
C HIS A 182 1.40 3.85 -8.82
N GLU A 183 2.08 3.74 -7.70
CA GLU A 183 1.76 4.50 -6.50
C GLU A 183 2.03 6.01 -6.68
N SER A 184 3.04 6.39 -7.47
CA SER A 184 3.25 7.81 -7.82
C SER A 184 2.07 8.34 -8.65
N THR A 185 1.50 7.51 -9.52
CA THR A 185 0.30 7.85 -10.27
C THR A 185 -0.89 8.03 -9.32
N LEU A 186 -1.06 7.14 -8.34
CA LEU A 186 -2.09 7.26 -7.30
C LEU A 186 -1.98 8.58 -6.54
N ALA A 187 -0.80 8.90 -6.04
CA ALA A 187 -0.54 10.10 -5.27
C ALA A 187 -0.90 11.37 -6.05
N ASN A 188 -0.56 11.39 -7.35
CA ASN A 188 -0.84 12.53 -8.22
C ASN A 188 -2.33 12.63 -8.58
N ASP A 189 -2.98 11.51 -8.89
CA ASP A 189 -4.42 11.47 -9.20
C ASP A 189 -5.23 11.95 -7.98
N LEU A 190 -4.90 11.48 -6.77
CA LEU A 190 -5.53 11.94 -5.53
C LEU A 190 -5.29 13.43 -5.26
N ALA A 191 -4.06 13.92 -5.43
CA ALA A 191 -3.74 15.33 -5.22
C ALA A 191 -4.51 16.25 -6.21
N SER A 192 -4.73 15.76 -7.43
CA SER A 192 -5.45 16.49 -8.47
C SER A 192 -6.93 16.73 -8.15
N LEU A 193 -7.55 15.92 -7.26
CA LEU A 193 -8.95 16.09 -6.87
C LEU A 193 -9.22 17.42 -6.17
N SER A 194 -8.25 17.87 -5.38
CA SER A 194 -8.46 18.95 -4.43
C SER A 194 -7.64 20.20 -4.78
N GLY A 195 -6.58 20.08 -5.60
CA GLY A 195 -5.68 21.17 -5.98
C GLY A 195 -4.81 21.71 -4.84
N ASP A 196 -5.32 21.66 -3.60
CA ASP A 196 -4.71 22.17 -2.37
C ASP A 196 -4.12 21.07 -1.48
N CYS A 197 -4.48 19.80 -1.70
CA CYS A 197 -3.86 18.66 -1.03
C CYS A 197 -2.61 18.25 -1.80
N LYS A 198 -1.44 18.81 -1.44
CA LYS A 198 -0.15 18.58 -2.13
C LYS A 198 0.86 17.84 -1.28
#